data_AF-A0A7V3CSQ5-F1
#
_entry.id   AF-A0A7V3CSQ5-F1
#
_cell.length_a   1.000
_cell.length_b   1.000
_cell.length_c   1.000
_cell.angle_alpha   90.00
_cell.angle_beta   90.00
_cell.angle_gamma   90.00
#
_symmetry.space_group_name_H-M   'P 1'
#
loop_
_entity.id
_entity.type
_entity.pdbx_description
1 polymer ?
#
loop_
_entity_poly.entity_id
_entity_poly.type
_entity_poly.pdbx_seq_one_letter_code
_entity_poly.pdbx_strand_id
1 'polypeptide(L)'
;MKKIIVLGLAAALTACVPQRLLEESKSKQQECEKELNAVKKSAQENETKLAELNEQYEKNAKALGGLQRDTSIIGSNYRNLTSKYDKLNLLNEQLMDRLNKLLSGSEKDNAKLSSDLQLTQEQLLKKQDELKALELKLNKQQQELDALAAELKKREARVAELEDILKKKDQAANDLKKKLSDALYNFENKGLTIKQKNGKVYVSMDESLLFASGKTNVEPKGIEAL
;
A
#
# COMPACT_ATOMS: atom_id res chain seq x y z
N MET A 1 -15.70 -158.29 37.37
CA MET A 1 -16.58 -157.17 36.94
C MET A 1 -16.95 -156.18 38.06
N LYS A 2 -17.21 -156.60 39.31
CA LYS A 2 -17.50 -155.66 40.43
C LYS A 2 -16.38 -154.65 40.76
N LYS A 3 -15.09 -155.04 40.64
CA LYS A 3 -13.95 -154.13 40.93
C LYS A 3 -13.75 -153.01 39.89
N ILE A 4 -14.21 -153.19 38.65
CA ILE A 4 -14.12 -152.17 37.59
C ILE A 4 -15.21 -151.10 37.76
N ILE A 5 -16.40 -151.50 38.23
CA ILE A 5 -17.51 -150.58 38.53
C ILE A 5 -17.17 -149.68 39.73
N VAL A 6 -16.50 -150.22 40.76
CA VAL A 6 -16.08 -149.44 41.94
C VAL A 6 -14.97 -148.43 41.59
N LEU A 7 -14.06 -148.79 40.68
CA LEU A 7 -13.00 -147.89 40.22
C LEU A 7 -13.54 -146.73 39.34
N GLY A 8 -14.57 -147.00 38.52
CA GLY A 8 -15.25 -145.97 37.73
C GLY A 8 -16.07 -144.98 38.57
N LEU A 9 -16.67 -145.44 39.68
CA LEU A 9 -17.45 -144.58 40.59
C LEU A 9 -16.55 -143.68 41.46
N ALA A 10 -15.35 -144.16 41.83
CA ALA A 10 -14.36 -143.38 42.57
C ALA A 10 -13.76 -142.23 41.73
N ALA A 11 -13.55 -142.44 40.43
CA ALA A 11 -13.05 -141.41 39.51
C ALA A 11 -14.08 -140.29 39.23
N ALA A 12 -15.39 -140.58 39.35
CA ALA A 12 -16.46 -139.61 39.17
C ALA A 12 -16.59 -138.62 40.35
N LEU A 13 -16.18 -139.02 41.56
CA LEU A 13 -16.23 -138.17 42.76
C LEU A 13 -15.06 -137.20 42.86
N THR A 14 -13.96 -137.45 42.14
CA THR A 14 -12.79 -136.55 42.08
C THR A 14 -12.87 -135.54 40.93
N ALA A 15 -13.86 -135.66 40.04
CA ALA A 15 -14.05 -134.77 38.89
C ALA A 15 -14.99 -133.58 39.17
N CYS A 16 -15.56 -133.48 40.38
CA CYS A 16 -16.55 -132.47 40.72
C CYS A 16 -15.90 -131.27 41.41
N VAL A 17 -15.61 -130.21 40.66
CA VAL A 17 -15.28 -128.89 41.22
C VAL A 17 -16.47 -128.41 42.04
N PRO A 18 -16.29 -127.86 43.26
CA PRO A 18 -17.42 -127.41 44.08
C PRO A 18 -18.25 -126.37 43.31
N GLN A 19 -19.54 -126.66 43.10
CA GLN A 19 -20.47 -125.84 42.30
C GLN A 19 -20.47 -124.36 42.72
N ARG A 20 -20.25 -124.12 44.03
CA ARG A 20 -20.15 -122.78 44.65
C ARG A 20 -18.92 -121.98 44.21
N LEU A 21 -17.76 -122.63 44.07
CA LEU A 21 -16.53 -121.99 43.55
C LEU A 21 -16.64 -121.66 42.07
N LEU A 22 -17.37 -122.48 41.32
CA LEU A 22 -17.61 -122.28 39.88
C LEU A 22 -18.62 -121.14 39.65
N GLU A 23 -19.66 -121.03 40.48
CA GLU A 23 -20.58 -119.88 40.50
C GLU A 23 -19.87 -118.59 40.95
N GLU A 24 -19.03 -118.64 41.99
CA GLU A 24 -18.26 -117.46 42.45
C GLU A 24 -17.28 -116.99 41.37
N SER A 25 -16.58 -117.91 40.70
CA SER A 25 -15.69 -117.59 39.58
C SER A 25 -16.46 -117.01 38.40
N LYS A 26 -17.65 -117.54 38.07
CA LYS A 26 -18.53 -116.97 37.04
C LYS A 26 -19.02 -115.58 37.41
N SER A 27 -19.38 -115.36 38.68
CA SER A 27 -19.81 -114.05 39.18
C SER A 27 -18.69 -113.02 39.04
N LYS A 28 -17.47 -113.33 39.50
CA LYS A 28 -16.29 -112.46 39.35
C LYS A 28 -15.94 -112.20 37.89
N GLN A 29 -16.06 -113.22 37.03
CA GLN A 29 -15.83 -113.05 35.60
C GLN A 29 -16.87 -112.11 34.97
N GLN A 30 -18.15 -112.25 35.30
CA GLN A 30 -19.21 -111.35 34.84
C GLN A 30 -19.03 -109.93 35.37
N GLU A 31 -18.56 -109.76 36.60
CA GLU A 31 -18.30 -108.47 37.22
C GLU A 31 -17.11 -107.76 36.55
N CYS A 32 -16.00 -108.48 36.35
CA CYS A 32 -14.86 -108.01 35.54
C CYS A 32 -15.28 -107.64 34.11
N GLU A 33 -16.16 -108.42 33.48
CA GLU A 33 -16.64 -108.16 32.12
C GLU A 33 -17.53 -106.91 32.05
N LYS A 34 -18.35 -106.66 33.09
CA LYS A 34 -19.11 -105.41 33.24
C LYS A 34 -18.20 -104.21 33.44
N GLU A 35 -17.21 -104.31 34.32
CA GLU A 35 -16.22 -103.24 34.57
C GLU A 35 -15.41 -102.94 33.30
N LEU A 36 -14.92 -103.98 32.60
CA LEU A 36 -14.21 -103.82 31.34
C LEU A 36 -15.06 -103.08 30.30
N ASN A 37 -16.35 -103.44 30.18
CA ASN A 37 -17.27 -102.79 29.26
C ASN A 37 -17.56 -101.33 29.67
N ALA A 38 -17.70 -101.05 30.96
CA ALA A 38 -17.87 -99.68 31.47
C ALA A 38 -16.64 -98.80 31.20
N VAL A 39 -15.43 -99.35 31.45
CA VAL A 39 -14.16 -98.66 31.17
C VAL A 39 -14.00 -98.43 29.67
N LYS A 40 -14.30 -99.42 28.82
CA LYS A 40 -14.27 -99.25 27.35
C LYS A 40 -15.22 -98.15 26.88
N LYS A 41 -16.45 -98.12 27.41
CA LYS A 41 -17.42 -97.08 27.08
C LYS A 41 -16.92 -95.69 27.50
N SER A 42 -16.39 -95.57 28.72
CA SER A 42 -15.80 -94.31 29.20
C SER A 42 -14.57 -93.89 28.39
N ALA A 43 -13.72 -94.83 27.96
CA ALA A 43 -12.58 -94.54 27.11
C ALA A 43 -13.01 -93.99 25.75
N GLN A 44 -14.02 -94.61 25.12
CA GLN A 44 -14.59 -94.10 23.86
C GLN A 44 -15.22 -92.71 24.03
N GLU A 45 -15.99 -92.49 25.10
CA GLU A 45 -16.58 -91.16 25.38
C GLU A 45 -15.52 -90.09 25.64
N ASN A 46 -14.39 -90.44 26.25
CA ASN A 46 -13.29 -89.51 26.47
C ASN A 46 -12.52 -89.24 25.17
N GLU A 47 -12.34 -90.23 24.29
CA GLU A 47 -11.75 -90.03 22.96
C GLU A 47 -12.59 -89.09 22.10
N THR A 48 -13.92 -89.26 22.09
CA THR A 48 -14.80 -88.34 21.33
C THR A 48 -14.73 -86.92 21.87
N LYS A 49 -14.78 -86.75 23.20
CA LYS A 49 -14.61 -85.43 23.84
C LYS A 49 -13.25 -84.81 23.54
N LEU A 50 -12.17 -85.59 23.53
CA LEU A 50 -10.83 -85.12 23.17
C LEU A 50 -10.78 -84.63 21.72
N ALA A 51 -11.40 -85.38 20.80
CA ALA A 51 -11.48 -85.00 19.39
C ALA A 51 -12.27 -83.70 19.20
N GLU A 52 -13.44 -83.57 19.85
CA GLU A 52 -14.27 -82.36 19.82
C GLU A 52 -13.53 -81.14 20.41
N LEU A 53 -12.84 -81.32 21.54
CA LEU A 53 -12.10 -80.26 22.21
C LEU A 53 -10.90 -79.79 21.36
N ASN A 54 -10.19 -80.72 20.70
CA ASN A 54 -9.12 -80.39 19.76
C ASN A 54 -9.64 -79.63 18.55
N GLU A 55 -10.80 -80.01 18.00
CA GLU A 55 -11.41 -79.28 16.88
C GLU A 55 -11.80 -77.84 17.29
N GLN A 56 -12.37 -77.67 18.49
CA GLN A 56 -12.68 -76.36 19.05
C GLN A 56 -11.40 -75.54 19.30
N TYR A 57 -10.35 -76.16 19.82
CA TYR A 57 -9.06 -75.51 20.04
C TYR A 57 -8.47 -75.00 18.74
N GLU A 58 -8.46 -75.80 17.67
CA GLU A 58 -7.98 -75.40 16.35
C GLU A 58 -8.81 -74.24 15.76
N LYS A 59 -10.14 -74.28 15.91
CA LYS A 59 -11.03 -73.18 15.49
C LYS A 59 -10.72 -71.90 16.25
N ASN A 60 -10.58 -71.98 17.57
CA ASN A 60 -10.28 -70.83 18.42
C ASN A 60 -8.88 -70.27 18.15
N ALA A 61 -7.89 -71.14 17.92
CA ALA A 61 -6.53 -70.72 17.58
C ALA A 61 -6.49 -69.95 16.25
N LYS A 62 -7.23 -70.42 15.23
CA LYS A 62 -7.38 -69.70 13.96
C LYS A 62 -8.09 -68.36 14.14
N ALA A 63 -9.16 -68.32 14.93
CA ALA A 63 -9.89 -67.08 15.23
C ALA A 63 -8.99 -66.06 15.96
N LEU A 64 -8.21 -66.51 16.95
CA LEU A 64 -7.25 -65.67 17.68
C LEU A 64 -6.18 -65.09 16.73
N GLY A 65 -5.64 -65.91 15.83
CA GLY A 65 -4.68 -65.45 14.81
C GLY A 65 -5.29 -64.48 13.79
N GLY A 66 -6.58 -64.60 13.49
CA GLY A 66 -7.33 -63.59 12.73
C GLY A 66 -7.43 -62.27 13.49
N LEU A 67 -7.92 -62.33 14.73
CA LEU A 67 -8.14 -61.16 15.58
C LEU A 67 -6.85 -60.39 15.90
N GLN A 68 -5.73 -61.08 16.10
CA GLN A 68 -4.41 -60.47 16.28
C GLN A 68 -3.97 -59.69 15.03
N ARG A 69 -4.21 -60.22 13.83
CA ARG A 69 -3.90 -59.52 12.57
C ARG A 69 -4.78 -58.29 12.40
N ASP A 70 -6.08 -58.43 12.63
CA ASP A 70 -7.03 -57.32 12.50
C ASP A 70 -6.70 -56.19 13.48
N THR A 71 -6.39 -56.53 14.73
CA THR A 71 -5.97 -55.56 15.75
C THR A 71 -4.70 -54.83 15.32
N SER A 72 -3.74 -55.54 14.73
CA SER A 72 -2.49 -54.94 14.23
C SER A 72 -2.74 -53.99 13.06
N ILE A 73 -3.62 -54.37 12.13
CA ILE A 73 -4.01 -53.55 10.96
C ILE A 73 -4.75 -52.29 11.43
N ILE A 74 -5.76 -52.44 12.30
CA ILE A 74 -6.53 -51.33 12.84
C ILE A 74 -5.61 -50.38 13.63
N GLY A 75 -4.69 -50.91 14.44
CA GLY A 75 -3.73 -50.09 15.17
C GLY A 75 -2.81 -49.28 14.24
N SER A 76 -2.37 -49.86 13.12
CA SER A 76 -1.60 -49.15 12.09
C SER A 76 -2.42 -48.05 11.43
N ASN A 77 -3.64 -48.37 11.01
CA ASN A 77 -4.56 -47.42 10.37
C ASN A 77 -4.92 -46.26 11.30
N TYR A 78 -5.16 -46.54 12.58
CA TYR A 78 -5.46 -45.52 13.58
C TYR A 78 -4.29 -44.56 13.80
N ARG A 79 -3.05 -45.06 13.90
CA ARG A 79 -1.85 -44.22 13.99
C ARG A 79 -1.68 -43.36 12.74
N ASN A 80 -1.90 -43.93 11.56
CA ASN A 80 -1.84 -43.19 10.30
C ASN A 80 -2.91 -42.09 10.22
N LEU A 81 -4.14 -42.39 10.63
CA LEU A 81 -5.23 -41.42 10.66
C LEU A 81 -4.96 -40.29 11.66
N THR A 82 -4.49 -40.63 12.85
CA THR A 82 -4.10 -39.67 13.89
C THR A 82 -3.02 -38.73 13.37
N SER A 83 -1.95 -39.26 12.77
CA SER A 83 -0.90 -38.42 12.18
C SER A 83 -1.39 -37.50 11.06
N LYS A 84 -2.35 -37.96 10.23
CA LYS A 84 -2.99 -37.10 9.21
C LYS A 84 -3.82 -36.00 9.85
N TYR A 85 -4.56 -36.32 10.90
CA TYR A 85 -5.37 -35.35 11.64
C TYR A 85 -4.51 -34.29 12.32
N ASP A 86 -3.43 -34.69 12.97
CA ASP A 86 -2.47 -33.77 13.59
C ASP A 86 -1.85 -32.81 12.57
N LYS A 87 -1.46 -33.33 11.40
CA LYS A 87 -0.97 -32.52 10.28
C LYS A 87 -2.01 -31.54 9.75
N LEU A 88 -3.27 -31.98 9.66
CA LEU A 88 -4.37 -31.14 9.20
C LEU A 88 -4.64 -29.99 10.19
N ASN A 89 -4.65 -30.28 11.49
CA ASN A 89 -4.81 -29.26 12.52
C ASN A 89 -3.66 -28.26 12.50
N LEU A 90 -2.41 -28.73 12.41
CA LEU A 90 -1.25 -27.86 12.30
C LEU A 90 -1.35 -26.95 11.07
N LEU A 91 -1.75 -27.50 9.92
CA LEU A 91 -1.93 -26.71 8.70
C LEU A 91 -3.04 -25.68 8.86
N ASN A 92 -4.14 -26.03 9.52
CA ASN A 92 -5.25 -25.13 9.76
C ASN A 92 -4.85 -23.97 10.69
N GLU A 93 -4.12 -24.26 11.77
CA GLU A 93 -3.56 -23.24 12.66
C GLU A 93 -2.62 -22.29 11.91
N GLN A 94 -1.71 -22.82 11.08
CA GLN A 94 -0.81 -22.01 10.26
C GLN A 94 -1.57 -21.14 9.26
N LEU A 95 -2.65 -21.66 8.68
CA LEU A 95 -3.47 -20.93 7.72
C LEU A 95 -4.25 -19.80 8.41
N MET A 96 -4.79 -20.06 9.59
CA MET A 96 -5.45 -19.04 10.42
C MET A 96 -4.48 -17.94 10.87
N ASP A 97 -3.27 -18.30 11.30
CA ASP A 97 -2.23 -17.32 11.67
C ASP A 97 -1.84 -16.42 10.47
N ARG A 98 -1.67 -17.00 9.28
CA ARG A 98 -1.43 -16.22 8.05
C ARG A 98 -2.59 -15.31 7.69
N LEU A 99 -3.83 -15.79 7.83
CA LEU A 99 -5.04 -15.00 7.57
C LEU A 99 -5.12 -13.80 8.53
N ASN A 100 -4.89 -14.03 9.83
CA ASN A 100 -4.88 -12.97 10.84
C ASN A 100 -3.77 -11.94 10.59
N LYS A 101 -2.58 -12.39 10.19
CA LYS A 101 -1.48 -11.49 9.80
C LYS A 101 -1.81 -10.68 8.56
N LEU A 102 -2.45 -11.28 7.56
CA LEU A 102 -2.86 -10.57 6.34
C LEU A 102 -3.97 -9.56 6.62
N LEU A 103 -4.98 -9.92 7.41
CA LEU A 103 -6.06 -9.01 7.82
C LEU A 103 -5.50 -7.83 8.61
N SER A 104 -4.72 -8.09 9.66
CA SER A 104 -4.14 -7.02 10.49
C SER A 104 -3.10 -6.18 9.75
N GLY A 105 -2.36 -6.76 8.81
CA GLY A 105 -1.47 -6.04 7.91
C GLY A 105 -2.25 -5.13 6.95
N SER A 106 -3.25 -5.69 6.27
CA SER A 106 -4.11 -4.97 5.32
C SER A 106 -4.87 -3.81 5.98
N GLU A 107 -5.44 -4.01 7.18
CA GLU A 107 -6.11 -2.93 7.92
C GLU A 107 -5.14 -1.80 8.27
N LYS A 108 -3.93 -2.13 8.74
CA LYS A 108 -2.89 -1.14 9.05
C LYS A 108 -2.43 -0.38 7.81
N ASP A 109 -2.21 -1.09 6.71
CA ASP A 109 -1.75 -0.49 5.46
C ASP A 109 -2.85 0.38 4.83
N ASN A 110 -4.12 -0.06 4.88
CA ASN A 110 -5.25 0.73 4.41
C ASN A 110 -5.49 1.99 5.26
N ALA A 111 -5.33 1.88 6.59
CA ALA A 111 -5.42 3.03 7.49
C ALA A 111 -4.31 4.05 7.21
N LYS A 112 -3.06 3.58 7.02
CA LYS A 112 -1.94 4.45 6.62
C LYS A 112 -2.19 5.10 5.26
N LEU A 113 -2.59 4.32 4.26
CA LEU A 113 -2.85 4.84 2.92
C LEU A 113 -3.99 5.88 2.92
N SER A 114 -5.07 5.64 3.68
CA SER A 114 -6.14 6.63 3.83
C SER A 114 -5.64 7.91 4.51
N SER A 115 -4.82 7.80 5.56
CA SER A 115 -4.23 8.94 6.23
C SER A 115 -3.31 9.74 5.30
N ASP A 116 -2.43 9.06 4.56
CA ASP A 116 -1.51 9.69 3.60
C ASP A 116 -2.28 10.35 2.46
N LEU A 117 -3.35 9.72 1.97
CA LEU A 117 -4.22 10.30 0.95
C LEU A 117 -4.92 11.57 1.46
N GLN A 118 -5.39 11.57 2.71
CA GLN A 118 -6.01 12.75 3.31
C GLN A 118 -4.99 13.89 3.49
N LEU A 119 -3.78 13.59 3.97
CA LEU A 119 -2.71 14.58 4.12
C LEU A 119 -2.27 15.17 2.78
N THR A 120 -2.08 14.32 1.76
CA THR A 120 -1.71 14.78 0.42
C THR A 120 -2.83 15.61 -0.23
N GLN A 121 -4.09 15.25 -0.03
CA GLN A 121 -5.22 16.05 -0.48
C GLN A 121 -5.28 17.42 0.21
N GLU A 122 -5.04 17.49 1.52
CA GLU A 122 -4.97 18.76 2.25
C GLU A 122 -3.80 19.64 1.76
N GLN A 123 -2.63 19.05 1.54
CA GLN A 123 -1.47 19.76 1.00
C GLN A 123 -1.74 20.28 -0.42
N LEU A 124 -2.41 19.48 -1.26
CA LEU A 124 -2.78 19.88 -2.61
C LEU A 124 -3.76 21.05 -2.60
N LEU A 125 -4.78 21.02 -1.73
CA LEU A 125 -5.72 22.13 -1.55
C LEU A 125 -5.00 23.40 -1.12
N LYS A 126 -4.11 23.33 -0.12
CA LYS A 126 -3.29 24.49 0.30
C LYS A 126 -2.46 25.05 -0.84
N LYS A 127 -1.81 24.18 -1.62
CA LYS A 127 -1.02 24.60 -2.79
C LYS A 127 -1.88 25.22 -3.87
N GLN A 128 -3.08 24.71 -4.09
CA GLN A 128 -4.02 25.27 -5.05
C GLN A 128 -4.50 26.66 -4.63
N ASP A 129 -4.78 26.87 -3.34
CA ASP A 129 -5.16 28.18 -2.81
C ASP A 129 -4.00 29.18 -2.85
N GLU A 130 -2.79 28.74 -2.52
CA GLU A 130 -1.55 29.55 -2.68
C GLU A 130 -1.36 29.98 -4.14
N LEU A 131 -1.52 29.06 -5.10
CA LEU A 131 -1.39 29.35 -6.52
C LEU A 131 -2.44 30.35 -6.99
N LYS A 132 -3.71 30.18 -6.59
CA LYS A 132 -4.78 31.15 -6.91
C LYS A 132 -4.49 32.53 -6.34
N ALA A 133 -4.03 32.61 -5.10
CA ALA A 133 -3.67 33.88 -4.47
C ALA A 133 -2.51 34.56 -5.22
N LEU A 134 -1.50 33.79 -5.62
CA LEU A 134 -0.37 34.30 -6.39
C LEU A 134 -0.80 34.75 -7.80
N GLU A 135 -1.69 34.01 -8.46
CA GLU A 135 -2.24 34.36 -9.77
C GLU A 135 -3.02 35.68 -9.72
N LEU A 136 -3.87 35.88 -8.70
CA LEU A 136 -4.57 37.14 -8.49
C LEU A 136 -3.61 38.30 -8.25
N LYS A 137 -2.56 38.08 -7.45
CA LYS A 137 -1.52 39.10 -7.20
C LYS A 137 -0.77 39.45 -8.47
N LEU A 138 -0.40 38.46 -9.28
CA LEU A 138 0.31 38.66 -10.54
C LEU A 138 -0.56 39.42 -11.54
N ASN A 139 -1.83 39.06 -11.67
CA ASN A 139 -2.78 39.77 -12.53
C ASN A 139 -2.94 41.23 -12.10
N LYS A 140 -3.02 41.51 -10.80
CA LYS A 140 -3.07 42.88 -10.28
C LYS A 140 -1.80 43.67 -10.62
N GLN A 141 -0.63 43.06 -10.40
CA GLN A 141 0.65 43.69 -10.73
C GLN A 141 0.78 43.95 -12.24
N GLN A 142 0.30 43.04 -13.08
CA GLN A 142 0.28 43.24 -14.53
C GLN A 142 -0.60 44.44 -14.91
N GLN A 143 -1.81 44.55 -14.35
CA GLN A 143 -2.70 45.69 -14.58
C GLN A 143 -2.07 47.02 -14.11
N GLU A 144 -1.40 47.02 -12.95
CA GLU A 144 -0.68 48.20 -12.44
C GLU A 144 0.48 48.59 -13.36
N LEU A 145 1.24 47.61 -13.87
CA LEU A 145 2.32 47.84 -14.83
C LEU A 145 1.80 48.39 -16.16
N ASP A 146 0.72 47.82 -16.70
CA ASP A 146 0.10 48.28 -17.94
C ASP A 146 -0.42 49.72 -17.80
N ALA A 147 -1.02 50.05 -16.66
CA ALA A 147 -1.46 51.41 -16.34
C ALA A 147 -0.28 52.39 -16.23
N LEU A 148 0.80 51.99 -15.55
CA LEU A 148 2.00 52.82 -15.41
C LEU A 148 2.71 53.03 -16.75
N ALA A 149 2.77 51.99 -17.60
CA ALA A 149 3.32 52.08 -18.95
C ALA A 149 2.50 53.04 -19.82
N ALA A 150 1.17 53.00 -19.72
CA ALA A 150 0.29 53.93 -20.42
C ALA A 150 0.49 55.38 -19.93
N GLU A 151 0.65 55.59 -18.61
CA GLU A 151 0.92 56.91 -18.05
C GLU A 151 2.29 57.44 -18.49
N LEU A 152 3.34 56.61 -18.47
CA LEU A 152 4.67 56.96 -18.95
C LEU A 152 4.62 57.40 -20.43
N LYS A 153 3.97 56.62 -21.29
CA LYS A 153 3.80 56.97 -22.71
C LYS A 153 3.08 58.32 -22.90
N LYS A 154 2.10 58.62 -22.06
CA LYS A 154 1.41 59.93 -22.07
C LYS A 154 2.34 61.07 -21.63
N ARG A 155 3.17 60.85 -20.60
CA ARG A 155 4.16 61.83 -20.14
C ARG A 155 5.23 62.07 -21.20
N GLU A 156 5.75 61.02 -21.82
CA GLU A 156 6.72 61.10 -22.93
C GLU A 156 6.15 61.93 -24.09
N ALA A 157 4.90 61.68 -24.50
CA ALA A 157 4.25 62.46 -25.55
C ALA A 157 4.12 63.95 -25.19
N ARG A 158 3.75 64.26 -23.93
CA ARG A 158 3.65 65.64 -23.45
C ARG A 158 5.02 66.33 -23.39
N VAL A 159 6.06 65.62 -22.97
CA VAL A 159 7.43 66.15 -22.95
C VAL A 159 7.88 66.45 -24.37
N ALA A 160 7.66 65.53 -25.33
CA ALA A 160 7.98 65.75 -26.73
C ALA A 160 7.22 66.96 -27.33
N GLU A 161 5.94 67.14 -26.99
CA GLU A 161 5.16 68.32 -27.38
C GLU A 161 5.74 69.62 -26.79
N LEU A 162 6.08 69.61 -25.50
CA LEU A 162 6.70 70.77 -24.84
C LEU A 162 8.06 71.12 -25.44
N GLU A 163 8.89 70.12 -25.77
CA GLU A 163 10.17 70.30 -26.44
C GLU A 163 9.99 70.90 -27.84
N ASP A 164 8.99 70.46 -28.62
CA ASP A 164 8.68 71.04 -29.92
C ASP A 164 8.19 72.49 -29.82
N ILE A 165 7.34 72.80 -28.84
CA ILE A 165 6.89 74.18 -28.57
C ILE A 165 8.07 75.06 -28.16
N LEU A 166 8.95 74.58 -27.28
CA LEU A 166 10.15 75.31 -26.87
C LEU A 166 11.05 75.59 -28.08
N LYS A 167 11.30 74.57 -28.92
CA LYS A 167 12.08 74.73 -30.15
C LYS A 167 11.47 75.75 -31.10
N LYS A 168 10.15 75.74 -31.29
CA LYS A 168 9.43 76.74 -32.09
C LYS A 168 9.53 78.14 -31.47
N LYS A 169 9.43 78.27 -30.15
CA LYS A 169 9.61 79.55 -29.45
C LYS A 169 11.04 80.08 -29.59
N ASP A 170 12.04 79.22 -29.45
CA ASP A 170 13.44 79.58 -29.62
C ASP A 170 13.73 80.00 -31.07
N GLN A 171 13.16 79.30 -32.05
CA GLN A 171 13.21 79.71 -33.46
C GLN A 171 12.54 81.06 -33.69
N ALA A 172 11.32 81.27 -33.18
CA ALA A 172 10.61 82.54 -33.32
C ALA A 172 11.35 83.70 -32.62
N ALA A 173 11.95 83.45 -31.45
CA ALA A 173 12.76 84.44 -30.74
C ALA A 173 14.05 84.77 -31.51
N ASN A 174 14.70 83.77 -32.09
CA ASN A 174 15.87 83.95 -32.97
C ASN A 174 15.50 84.70 -34.25
N ASP A 175 14.37 84.38 -34.87
CA ASP A 175 13.86 85.07 -36.06
C ASP A 175 13.47 86.51 -35.74
N LEU A 176 12.84 86.77 -34.59
CA LEU A 176 12.55 88.12 -34.12
C LEU A 176 13.84 88.89 -33.89
N LYS A 177 14.82 88.29 -33.22
CA LYS A 177 16.15 88.88 -33.00
C LYS A 177 16.84 89.19 -34.32
N LYS A 178 16.72 88.29 -35.32
CA LYS A 178 17.28 88.48 -36.67
C LYS A 178 16.57 89.61 -37.41
N LYS A 179 15.23 89.62 -37.46
CA LYS A 179 14.44 90.71 -38.05
C LYS A 179 14.68 92.05 -37.38
N LEU A 180 14.84 92.08 -36.05
CA LEU A 180 15.17 93.30 -35.32
C LEU A 180 16.60 93.75 -35.66
N SER A 181 17.57 92.81 -35.72
CA SER A 181 18.94 93.12 -36.11
C SER A 181 19.01 93.62 -37.57
N ASP A 182 18.26 93.03 -38.49
CA ASP A 182 18.17 93.42 -39.91
C ASP A 182 17.47 94.77 -40.09
N ALA A 183 16.39 95.04 -39.34
CA ALA A 183 15.70 96.33 -39.35
C ALA A 183 16.57 97.44 -38.75
N LEU A 184 17.33 97.14 -37.70
CA LEU A 184 18.30 98.05 -37.09
C LEU A 184 19.52 98.29 -37.99
N TYR A 185 19.92 97.30 -38.81
CA TYR A 185 20.93 97.45 -39.86
C TYR A 185 20.50 98.47 -40.94
N ASN A 186 19.20 98.53 -41.29
CA ASN A 186 18.67 99.55 -42.21
C ASN A 186 18.64 100.97 -41.62
N PHE A 187 18.78 101.13 -40.30
CA PHE A 187 18.93 102.44 -39.63
C PHE A 187 20.40 102.84 -39.42
N GLU A 188 21.36 101.96 -39.71
CA GLU A 188 22.80 102.23 -39.53
C GLU A 188 23.31 103.33 -40.48
N ASN A 189 22.65 103.55 -41.63
CA ASN A 189 23.00 104.61 -42.59
C ASN A 189 22.34 105.98 -42.31
N LYS A 190 21.76 106.18 -41.13
CA LYS A 190 21.27 107.50 -40.66
C LYS A 190 21.85 107.92 -39.30
N GLY A 191 23.07 107.49 -38.97
CA GLY A 191 23.88 108.07 -37.89
C GLY A 191 23.73 107.46 -36.49
N LEU A 192 23.38 106.17 -36.37
CA LEU A 192 23.35 105.45 -35.09
C LEU A 192 24.23 104.18 -35.16
N THR A 193 25.14 104.00 -34.21
CA THR A 193 26.01 102.80 -34.11
C THR A 193 25.42 101.79 -33.12
N ILE A 194 25.22 100.55 -33.57
CA ILE A 194 24.55 99.50 -32.78
C ILE A 194 25.53 98.35 -32.53
N LYS A 195 25.77 98.00 -31.26
CA LYS A 195 26.62 96.86 -30.87
C LYS A 195 25.85 95.85 -30.03
N GLN A 196 25.90 94.58 -30.44
CA GLN A 196 25.19 93.48 -29.80
C GLN A 196 26.12 92.73 -28.82
N LYS A 197 25.77 92.67 -27.53
CA LYS A 197 26.50 91.88 -26.51
C LYS A 197 25.50 91.21 -25.56
N ASN A 198 25.61 89.89 -25.39
CA ASN A 198 24.79 89.07 -24.47
C ASN A 198 23.26 89.19 -24.68
N GLY A 199 22.79 89.24 -25.92
CA GLY A 199 21.35 89.19 -26.23
C GLY A 199 20.55 90.46 -25.89
N LYS A 200 21.21 91.52 -25.41
CA LYS A 200 20.61 92.85 -25.21
C LYS A 200 21.19 93.83 -26.25
N VAL A 201 20.32 94.66 -26.83
CA VAL A 201 20.69 95.67 -27.83
C VAL A 201 20.98 96.98 -27.11
N TYR A 202 22.18 97.52 -27.30
CA TYR A 202 22.58 98.82 -26.77
C TYR A 202 22.55 99.84 -27.90
N VAL A 203 21.78 100.91 -27.72
CA VAL A 203 21.70 102.05 -28.64
C VAL A 203 22.37 103.22 -27.94
N SER A 204 23.46 103.73 -28.53
CA SER A 204 24.16 104.92 -28.06
C SER A 204 23.94 106.03 -29.07
N MET A 205 23.44 107.17 -28.60
CA MET A 205 23.29 108.41 -29.36
C MET A 205 24.51 109.27 -29.07
N ASP A 206 25.23 109.70 -30.10
CA ASP A 206 26.34 110.66 -29.93
C ASP A 206 25.72 112.02 -29.59
N GLU A 207 25.78 112.37 -28.31
CA GLU A 207 25.39 113.67 -27.79
C GLU A 207 26.67 114.48 -27.54
N SER A 208 26.98 115.40 -28.45
CA SER A 208 28.01 116.39 -28.21
C SER A 208 27.68 117.73 -28.87
N LEU A 209 27.15 118.61 -28.00
CA LEU A 209 27.63 119.96 -27.75
C LEU A 209 27.41 121.01 -28.86
N LEU A 210 26.56 122.01 -28.56
CA LEU A 210 26.87 123.44 -28.67
C LEU A 210 25.76 124.28 -27.99
N PHE A 211 25.67 124.20 -26.66
CA PHE A 211 25.10 125.29 -25.88
C PHE A 211 26.23 126.22 -25.44
N ALA A 212 26.27 127.42 -26.01
CA ALA A 212 26.95 128.56 -25.42
C ALA A 212 25.90 129.43 -24.71
N SER A 213 26.16 129.63 -23.43
CA SER A 213 25.46 130.47 -22.45
C SER A 213 24.70 131.71 -23.00
N GLY A 214 23.42 131.80 -22.66
CA GLY A 214 22.71 133.08 -22.48
C GLY A 214 22.24 133.84 -23.74
N LYS A 215 21.01 133.53 -24.22
CA LYS A 215 20.00 134.49 -24.73
C LYS A 215 18.72 133.76 -25.18
N THR A 216 17.58 134.34 -24.85
CA THR A 216 16.22 133.89 -25.13
C THR A 216 15.90 133.99 -26.62
N ASN A 217 15.86 132.86 -27.34
CA ASN A 217 14.99 132.67 -28.49
C ASN A 217 14.80 131.18 -28.85
N VAL A 218 13.55 130.81 -29.13
CA VAL A 218 13.11 129.46 -29.50
C VAL A 218 13.31 129.27 -31.01
N GLU A 219 13.97 128.18 -31.44
CA GLU A 219 14.10 127.82 -32.85
C GLU A 219 13.12 126.70 -33.29
N PRO A 220 12.67 126.72 -34.56
CA PRO A 220 11.45 126.09 -35.04
C PRO A 220 11.67 124.66 -35.58
N LYS A 221 12.61 123.90 -35.00
CA LYS A 221 12.93 122.51 -35.41
C LYS A 221 12.32 121.43 -34.51
N GLY A 222 11.43 121.82 -33.60
CA GLY A 222 10.67 120.89 -32.75
C GLY A 222 9.34 120.39 -33.33
N ILE A 223 9.00 120.73 -34.58
CA ILE A 223 7.71 120.40 -35.23
C ILE A 223 7.96 119.54 -36.49
N GLU A 224 8.87 118.56 -36.42
CA GLU A 224 9.00 117.50 -37.44
C GLU A 224 9.31 116.12 -36.80
N ALA A 225 8.92 115.95 -35.53
CA ALA A 225 9.07 114.68 -34.81
C ALA A 225 7.80 114.27 -34.05
N LEU A 226 6.63 114.47 -34.69
CA LEU A 226 5.38 113.80 -34.38
C LEU A 226 4.96 112.95 -35.58
#